data_AF-A0A1Y5IBU5-F1
#
_entry.id   AF-A0A1Y5IBU5-F1
#
_cell.length_a   1.000
_cell.length_b   1.000
_cell.length_c   1.000
_cell.angle_alpha   90.00
_cell.angle_beta   90.00
_cell.angle_gamma   90.00
#
_symmetry.space_group_name_H-M   'P 1'
#
loop_
_entity.id
_entity.type
_entity.pdbx_description
1 polymer ?
#
loop_
_entity_poly.entity_id
_entity_poly.type
_entity_poly.pdbx_seq_one_letter_code
_entity_poly.pdbx_strand_id
1 'polypeptide(L)'
;MASTVKREVKRRRGAARRTLARACVGVCVSAFVIVIARHRDGIDVEGALDEGGGGWRLDRFVFGRGSAREVAPEVARAPATYETRDASTGFAPDGGPREYGNIHRVSCGSDAALTGFRFDVQSDGDENKSVRNAYACVEAKNDDGLAFGGANDARETTQGPSGSKWHGRDSYDNLNEHAVDCLDAFLSGWYLKQWSKSMSIVYECTTGRSTPRRDACETLESASVVLDVEAISSLAPATVSCPQEHALTAFKFNGNAFEFTCCPRPQL
;
A
#
# COMPACT_ATOMS: atom_id res chain seq x y z
N MET A 1 44.05 -34.02 -27.34
CA MET A 1 44.36 -32.58 -27.56
C MET A 1 43.08 -31.75 -27.77
N ALA A 2 42.09 -31.83 -26.88
CA ALA A 2 40.79 -31.13 -27.05
C ALA A 2 40.37 -30.28 -25.83
N SER A 3 41.24 -30.12 -24.83
CA SER A 3 40.90 -29.44 -23.56
C SER A 3 41.48 -28.02 -23.42
N THR A 4 42.38 -27.60 -24.31
CA THR A 4 43.04 -26.27 -24.25
C THR A 4 42.29 -25.19 -25.03
N VAL A 5 41.62 -25.54 -26.14
CA VAL A 5 40.92 -24.56 -27.01
C VAL A 5 39.66 -23.97 -26.35
N LYS A 6 38.97 -24.72 -25.47
CA LYS A 6 37.76 -24.23 -24.78
C LYS A 6 38.03 -23.18 -23.70
N ARG A 7 39.25 -23.10 -23.16
CA ARG A 7 39.61 -22.10 -22.12
C ARG A 7 39.91 -20.72 -22.70
N GLU A 8 40.36 -20.63 -23.95
CA GLU A 8 40.75 -19.36 -24.56
C GLU A 8 39.57 -18.55 -25.11
N VAL A 9 38.53 -19.23 -25.60
CA VAL A 9 37.28 -18.58 -26.06
C VAL A 9 36.49 -17.97 -24.89
N LYS A 10 36.56 -18.56 -23.69
CA LYS A 10 35.86 -18.05 -22.50
C LYS A 10 36.51 -16.77 -21.95
N ARG A 11 37.82 -16.59 -22.14
CA ARG A 11 38.56 -15.40 -21.65
C ARG A 11 38.33 -14.16 -22.54
N ARG A 12 38.13 -14.33 -23.86
CA ARG A 12 37.86 -13.21 -24.79
C ARG A 12 36.43 -12.63 -24.66
N ARG A 13 35.43 -13.43 -24.27
CA ARG A 13 34.05 -12.93 -24.06
C ARG A 13 33.85 -12.13 -22.77
N GLY A 14 34.73 -12.31 -21.76
CA GLY A 14 34.67 -11.56 -20.51
C GLY A 14 35.22 -10.13 -20.59
N ALA A 15 36.17 -9.87 -21.49
CA ALA A 15 36.75 -8.54 -21.68
C ALA A 15 35.84 -7.59 -22.49
N ALA A 16 35.15 -8.11 -23.52
CA ALA A 16 34.25 -7.30 -24.36
C ALA A 16 32.97 -6.81 -23.63
N ARG A 17 32.52 -7.51 -22.59
CA ARG A 17 31.36 -7.08 -21.78
C ARG A 17 31.69 -5.97 -20.76
N ARG A 18 32.96 -5.81 -20.37
CA ARG A 18 33.38 -4.77 -19.42
C ARG A 18 33.63 -3.41 -20.08
N THR A 19 33.92 -3.37 -21.37
CA THR A 19 34.08 -2.11 -22.14
C THR A 19 32.75 -1.50 -22.57
N LEU A 20 31.70 -2.30 -22.78
CA LEU A 20 30.35 -1.78 -23.08
C LEU A 20 29.65 -1.18 -21.85
N ALA A 21 29.88 -1.71 -20.65
CA ALA A 21 29.27 -1.21 -19.41
C ALA A 21 29.80 0.17 -18.97
N ARG A 22 30.99 0.60 -19.42
CA ARG A 22 31.54 1.93 -19.12
C ARG A 22 31.06 3.02 -20.09
N ALA A 23 30.54 2.67 -21.26
CA ALA A 23 30.03 3.64 -22.24
C ALA A 23 28.59 4.11 -21.92
N CYS A 24 27.75 3.25 -21.31
CA CYS A 24 26.37 3.62 -20.98
C CYS A 24 26.25 4.50 -19.71
N VAL A 25 27.20 4.41 -18.77
CA VAL A 25 27.16 5.23 -17.54
C VAL A 25 27.57 6.68 -17.81
N GLY A 26 28.42 6.94 -18.82
CA GLY A 26 28.83 8.31 -19.18
C GLY A 26 27.77 9.12 -19.93
N VAL A 27 26.81 8.48 -20.60
CA VAL A 27 25.76 9.16 -21.39
C VAL A 27 24.51 9.46 -20.55
N CYS A 28 24.24 8.68 -19.50
CA CYS A 28 23.09 8.95 -18.61
C CYS A 28 23.34 10.08 -17.61
N VAL A 29 24.59 10.33 -17.20
CA VAL A 29 24.93 11.41 -16.25
C VAL A 29 24.91 12.78 -16.93
N SER A 30 25.28 12.87 -18.21
CA SER A 30 25.24 14.14 -18.97
C SER A 30 23.82 14.55 -19.36
N ALA A 31 22.90 13.61 -19.57
CA ALA A 31 21.49 13.92 -19.82
C ALA A 31 20.75 14.44 -18.57
N PHE A 32 21.10 13.96 -17.37
CA PHE A 32 20.47 14.40 -16.11
C PHE A 32 20.87 15.83 -15.70
N VAL A 33 22.11 16.25 -15.98
CA VAL A 33 22.58 17.62 -15.70
C VAL A 33 21.92 18.64 -16.64
N ILE A 34 21.63 18.26 -17.89
CA ILE A 34 20.98 19.14 -18.88
C ILE A 34 19.48 19.34 -18.57
N VAL A 35 18.80 18.34 -18.01
CA VAL A 35 17.38 18.46 -17.62
C VAL A 35 17.21 19.29 -16.33
N ILE A 36 18.14 19.18 -15.38
CA ILE A 36 18.12 20.01 -14.16
C ILE A 36 18.49 21.47 -14.46
N ALA A 37 19.38 21.72 -15.43
CA ALA A 37 19.69 23.09 -15.90
C ALA A 37 18.52 23.71 -16.68
N ARG A 38 17.76 22.92 -17.47
CA ARG A 38 16.60 23.43 -18.22
C ARG A 38 15.33 23.64 -17.39
N HIS A 39 15.22 23.05 -16.19
CA HIS A 39 14.05 23.26 -15.34
C HIS A 39 14.22 24.38 -14.31
N ARG A 40 15.42 24.99 -14.23
CA ARG A 40 15.73 26.07 -13.27
C ARG A 40 15.80 27.48 -13.89
N ASP A 41 15.83 27.59 -15.22
CA ASP A 41 15.85 28.88 -15.95
C ASP A 41 14.56 29.12 -16.74
N GLY A 42 13.41 28.93 -16.07
CA GLY A 42 12.13 29.47 -16.49
C GLY A 42 11.90 30.86 -15.90
N ILE A 43 12.86 31.77 -16.09
CA ILE A 43 12.67 33.21 -15.91
C ILE A 43 13.13 33.84 -17.21
N ASP A 44 12.17 34.38 -17.95
CA ASP A 44 12.40 35.22 -19.11
C ASP A 44 13.37 36.35 -18.75
N VAL A 45 14.52 36.35 -19.41
CA VAL A 45 15.31 37.55 -19.62
C VAL A 45 15.59 37.60 -21.11
N GLU A 46 14.69 38.26 -21.83
CA GLU A 46 15.01 38.83 -23.14
C GLU A 46 16.22 39.78 -22.98
N GLY A 47 17.18 39.64 -23.90
CA GLY A 47 18.13 40.70 -24.21
C GLY A 47 19.58 40.40 -23.86
N ALA A 48 20.33 39.87 -24.83
CA ALA A 48 21.43 40.58 -25.49
C ALA A 48 22.44 39.59 -26.09
N LEU A 49 22.56 39.59 -27.43
CA LEU A 49 23.82 39.27 -28.09
C LEU A 49 24.32 40.57 -28.72
N ASP A 50 25.51 40.97 -28.28
CA ASP A 50 26.28 42.14 -28.70
C ASP A 50 26.51 42.19 -30.21
N GLU A 51 26.35 43.37 -30.79
CA GLU A 51 27.32 43.90 -31.75
C GLU A 51 27.50 45.41 -31.55
N GLY A 52 28.74 45.83 -31.35
CA GLY A 52 29.21 47.13 -31.86
C GLY A 52 29.25 48.30 -30.88
N GLY A 53 30.48 48.62 -30.44
CA GLY A 53 30.97 49.99 -30.52
C GLY A 53 30.68 50.95 -29.36
N GLY A 54 31.75 51.36 -28.68
CA GLY A 54 31.92 52.76 -28.30
C GLY A 54 31.23 53.24 -27.01
N GLY A 55 31.99 53.20 -25.91
CA GLY A 55 31.97 54.24 -24.87
C GLY A 55 30.73 54.31 -23.97
N TRP A 56 30.89 53.89 -22.71
CA TRP A 56 29.92 54.19 -21.65
C TRP A 56 30.55 55.02 -20.54
N ARG A 57 29.92 56.18 -20.29
CA ARG A 57 30.15 57.06 -19.15
C ARG A 57 29.64 56.36 -17.88
N LEU A 58 30.36 56.58 -16.78
CA LEU A 58 29.89 56.31 -15.43
C LEU A 58 28.71 57.23 -15.11
N ASP A 59 27.49 56.72 -15.18
CA ASP A 59 26.35 57.33 -14.50
C ASP A 59 25.60 56.29 -13.69
N ARG A 60 25.43 56.63 -12.41
CA ARG A 60 24.42 56.13 -11.46
C ARG A 60 24.61 54.72 -10.87
N PHE A 61 25.26 54.70 -9.71
CA PHE A 61 24.99 53.69 -8.67
C PHE A 61 23.54 53.83 -8.20
N VAL A 62 22.70 52.82 -8.46
CA VAL A 62 21.45 52.62 -7.72
C VAL A 62 21.71 51.48 -6.74
N PHE A 63 21.95 51.82 -5.49
CA PHE A 63 21.88 50.86 -4.39
C PHE A 63 20.43 50.42 -4.24
N GLY A 64 20.08 49.31 -4.88
CA GLY A 64 18.87 48.57 -4.56
C GLY A 64 18.97 48.12 -3.10
N ARG A 65 18.19 48.75 -2.21
CA ARG A 65 17.95 48.24 -0.87
C ARG A 65 17.49 46.80 -1.02
N GLY A 66 18.28 45.86 -0.51
CA GLY A 66 17.85 44.47 -0.36
C GLY A 66 16.53 44.48 0.37
N SER A 67 15.47 44.08 -0.32
CA SER A 67 14.21 43.73 0.30
C SER A 67 14.54 42.61 1.28
N ALA A 68 14.50 42.93 2.57
CA ALA A 68 14.50 41.92 3.60
C ALA A 68 13.31 41.03 3.28
N ARG A 69 13.60 39.82 2.77
CA ARG A 69 12.61 38.77 2.62
C ARG A 69 12.01 38.59 4.01
N GLU A 70 10.81 39.12 4.19
CA GLU A 70 9.99 38.86 5.35
C GLU A 70 9.82 37.35 5.38
N VAL A 71 10.56 36.69 6.28
CA VAL A 71 10.42 35.26 6.52
C VAL A 71 9.03 35.13 7.08
N ALA A 72 8.09 34.70 6.23
CA ALA A 72 6.73 34.43 6.64
C ALA A 72 6.78 33.59 7.93
N PRO A 73 5.98 33.92 8.95
CA PRO A 73 6.01 33.17 10.19
C PRO A 73 5.77 31.70 9.85
N GLU A 74 6.70 30.85 10.29
CA GLU A 74 6.54 29.40 10.22
C GLU A 74 5.24 29.07 10.95
N VAL A 75 4.18 28.81 10.18
CA VAL A 75 2.87 28.49 10.72
C VAL A 75 3.08 27.22 11.53
N ALA A 76 3.03 27.34 12.85
CA ALA A 76 3.23 26.23 13.76
C ALA A 76 2.29 25.09 13.33
N ARG A 77 2.88 24.01 12.84
CA ARG A 77 2.12 22.87 12.36
C ARG A 77 1.37 22.27 13.53
N ALA A 78 0.09 21.94 13.33
CA ALA A 78 -0.70 21.24 14.33
C ALA A 78 0.01 19.93 14.73
N PRO A 79 -0.04 19.53 16.02
CA PRO A 79 0.59 18.29 16.45
C PRO A 79 -0.01 17.08 15.72
N ALA A 80 0.81 16.06 15.53
CA ALA A 80 0.37 14.80 14.96
C ALA A 80 -0.62 14.12 15.92
N THR A 81 -1.74 13.62 15.37
CA THR A 81 -2.79 12.94 16.15
C THR A 81 -3.36 11.76 15.39
N TYR A 82 -3.94 10.80 16.11
CA TYR A 82 -4.67 9.70 15.50
C TYR A 82 -6.16 10.02 15.41
N GLU A 83 -6.75 9.77 14.25
CA GLU A 83 -8.20 9.83 14.03
C GLU A 83 -8.71 8.48 13.53
N THR A 84 -9.89 8.08 14.00
CA THR A 84 -10.56 6.87 13.52
C THR A 84 -11.62 7.24 12.49
N ARG A 85 -11.66 6.49 11.39
CA ARG A 85 -12.64 6.64 10.32
C ARG A 85 -13.31 5.30 10.03
N ASP A 86 -14.63 5.29 10.11
CA ASP A 86 -15.45 4.16 9.66
C ASP A 86 -15.78 4.29 8.17
N ALA A 87 -15.84 3.16 7.48
CA ALA A 87 -16.22 3.06 6.08
C ALA A 87 -16.96 1.75 5.80
N SER A 88 -17.59 1.66 4.64
CA SER A 88 -18.24 0.43 4.19
C SER A 88 -18.18 0.28 2.68
N THR A 89 -18.21 -0.96 2.20
CA THR A 89 -18.42 -1.24 0.78
C THR A 89 -19.89 -1.08 0.41
N GLY A 90 -20.21 -1.07 -0.88
CA GLY A 90 -21.59 -1.25 -1.34
C GLY A 90 -22.13 -2.62 -0.92
N PHE A 91 -23.45 -2.73 -0.82
CA PHE A 91 -24.14 -4.02 -0.70
C PHE A 91 -24.06 -4.79 -2.02
N ALA A 92 -23.84 -6.09 -1.92
CA ALA A 92 -23.90 -7.03 -3.04
C ALA A 92 -24.67 -8.28 -2.60
N PRO A 93 -25.11 -9.15 -3.54
CA PRO A 93 -25.77 -10.40 -3.19
C PRO A 93 -24.97 -11.22 -2.19
N ASP A 94 -25.64 -11.74 -1.18
CA ASP A 94 -25.08 -12.76 -0.30
C ASP A 94 -24.83 -14.04 -1.10
N GLY A 95 -23.68 -14.66 -0.88
CA GLY A 95 -23.28 -15.85 -1.63
C GLY A 95 -21.82 -16.23 -1.42
N GLY A 96 -21.40 -17.23 -2.18
CA GLY A 96 -20.08 -17.82 -2.16
C GLY A 96 -18.99 -16.89 -2.72
N PRO A 97 -17.74 -17.37 -2.83
CA PRO A 97 -16.65 -16.62 -3.44
C PRO A 97 -16.97 -16.08 -4.85
N ARG A 98 -17.88 -16.71 -5.58
CA ARG A 98 -18.30 -16.28 -6.91
C ARG A 98 -19.13 -14.99 -6.87
N GLU A 99 -20.05 -14.88 -5.91
CA GLU A 99 -20.93 -13.73 -5.74
C GLU A 99 -20.23 -12.62 -4.97
N TYR A 100 -19.44 -12.94 -3.94
CA TYR A 100 -18.78 -11.96 -3.07
C TYR A 100 -17.39 -11.53 -3.59
N GLY A 101 -16.65 -12.46 -4.18
CA GLY A 101 -15.27 -12.26 -4.58
C GLY A 101 -15.15 -11.21 -5.69
N ASN A 102 -14.09 -10.42 -5.62
CA ASN A 102 -13.81 -9.27 -6.50
C ASN A 102 -14.77 -8.07 -6.35
N ILE A 103 -15.82 -8.16 -5.52
CA ILE A 103 -16.78 -7.06 -5.34
C ILE A 103 -16.43 -6.18 -4.15
N HIS A 104 -16.07 -6.79 -3.02
CA HIS A 104 -15.83 -6.07 -1.78
C HIS A 104 -14.34 -5.79 -1.56
N ARG A 105 -13.94 -4.51 -1.70
CA ARG A 105 -12.58 -4.04 -1.37
C ARG A 105 -12.57 -3.19 -0.11
N VAL A 106 -11.91 -3.68 0.93
CA VAL A 106 -11.57 -2.92 2.13
C VAL A 106 -10.30 -2.13 1.86
N SER A 107 -10.32 -0.81 2.08
CA SER A 107 -9.14 0.04 1.87
C SER A 107 -9.18 1.27 2.76
N CYS A 108 -8.11 1.48 3.53
CA CYS A 108 -7.95 2.65 4.39
C CYS A 108 -7.36 3.87 3.67
N GLY A 109 -6.69 3.68 2.54
CA GLY A 109 -6.00 4.75 1.82
C GLY A 109 -4.58 4.98 2.34
N SER A 110 -4.04 6.17 2.07
CA SER A 110 -2.69 6.56 2.52
C SER A 110 -2.70 7.06 3.96
N ASP A 111 -1.59 6.83 4.64
CA ASP A 111 -1.31 7.15 6.05
C ASP A 111 -2.36 6.60 7.03
N ALA A 112 -2.89 5.43 6.70
CA ALA A 112 -3.91 4.78 7.50
C ALA A 112 -3.72 3.25 7.56
N ALA A 113 -4.12 2.68 8.69
CA ALA A 113 -4.12 1.25 8.95
C ALA A 113 -5.52 0.77 9.33
N LEU A 114 -5.84 -0.48 8.99
CA LEU A 114 -7.08 -1.13 9.35
C LEU A 114 -7.06 -1.49 10.84
N THR A 115 -8.14 -1.18 11.56
CA THR A 115 -8.32 -1.58 12.96
C THR A 115 -9.34 -2.69 13.11
N GLY A 116 -10.19 -2.91 12.11
CA GLY A 116 -11.17 -3.99 12.12
C GLY A 116 -12.07 -4.02 10.90
N PHE A 117 -12.79 -5.13 10.74
CA PHE A 117 -13.83 -5.32 9.74
C PHE A 117 -14.89 -6.29 10.24
N ARG A 118 -16.09 -6.18 9.66
CA ARG A 118 -17.22 -7.09 9.88
C ARG A 118 -18.09 -7.17 8.64
N PHE A 119 -18.94 -8.20 8.58
CA PHE A 119 -19.91 -8.39 7.52
C PHE A 119 -21.27 -7.88 8.00
N ASP A 120 -21.72 -6.78 7.42
CA ASP A 120 -23.07 -6.25 7.66
C ASP A 120 -24.03 -6.94 6.68
N VAL A 121 -25.12 -7.50 7.20
CA VAL A 121 -26.14 -8.20 6.41
C VAL A 121 -27.42 -7.37 6.40
N GLN A 122 -27.94 -7.14 5.21
CA GLN A 122 -29.28 -6.60 5.01
C GLN A 122 -30.16 -7.69 4.39
N SER A 123 -31.32 -7.92 4.97
CA SER A 123 -32.29 -8.91 4.51
C SER A 123 -33.59 -8.21 4.17
N ASP A 124 -34.03 -8.36 2.92
CA ASP A 124 -35.37 -8.01 2.46
C ASP A 124 -36.21 -9.29 2.36
N GLY A 125 -36.24 -10.08 3.44
CA GLY A 125 -36.81 -11.44 3.51
C GLY A 125 -35.75 -12.55 3.45
N ASP A 126 -36.19 -13.81 3.56
CA ASP A 126 -35.28 -14.98 3.67
C ASP A 126 -34.48 -15.25 2.39
N GLU A 127 -34.97 -14.84 1.21
CA GLU A 127 -34.39 -15.20 -0.09
C GLU A 127 -33.45 -14.13 -0.67
N ASN A 128 -33.53 -12.88 -0.21
CA ASN A 128 -32.75 -11.77 -0.74
C ASN A 128 -31.91 -11.15 0.37
N LYS A 129 -30.84 -11.84 0.74
CA LYS A 129 -29.80 -11.28 1.60
C LYS A 129 -28.77 -10.56 0.73
N SER A 130 -28.34 -9.41 1.23
CA SER A 130 -27.20 -8.68 0.69
C SER A 130 -26.21 -8.41 1.81
N VAL A 131 -24.94 -8.37 1.44
CA VAL A 131 -23.83 -8.24 2.36
C VAL A 131 -22.94 -7.08 1.94
N ARG A 132 -22.30 -6.45 2.91
CA ARG A 132 -21.19 -5.52 2.69
C ARG A 132 -20.14 -5.72 3.78
N ASN A 133 -18.93 -5.26 3.52
CA ASN A 133 -17.93 -5.11 4.56
C ASN A 133 -18.08 -3.73 5.19
N ALA A 134 -18.31 -3.68 6.50
CA ALA A 134 -18.09 -2.49 7.31
C ALA A 134 -16.70 -2.60 7.96
N TYR A 135 -15.95 -1.51 7.98
CA TYR A 135 -14.57 -1.52 8.46
C TYR A 135 -14.15 -0.18 9.04
N ALA A 136 -13.15 -0.22 9.92
CA ALA A 136 -12.62 0.94 10.60
C ALA A 136 -11.13 1.08 10.32
N CYS A 137 -10.70 2.32 10.11
CA CYS A 137 -9.32 2.68 9.86
C CYS A 137 -8.85 3.69 10.91
N VAL A 138 -7.58 3.64 11.28
CA VAL A 138 -6.90 4.70 12.00
C VAL A 138 -5.98 5.44 11.04
N GLU A 139 -6.06 6.76 11.03
CA GLU A 139 -5.24 7.65 10.21
C GLU A 139 -4.35 8.52 11.11
N ALA A 140 -3.09 8.71 10.72
CA ALA A 140 -2.19 9.65 11.38
C ALA A 140 -2.34 11.04 10.73
N LYS A 141 -3.01 11.97 11.41
CA LYS A 141 -3.14 13.34 10.93
C LYS A 141 -1.89 14.13 11.27
N ASN A 142 -1.45 14.96 10.31
CA ASN A 142 -0.31 15.87 10.44
C ASN A 142 1.07 15.20 10.66
N ASP A 143 1.22 13.91 10.33
CA ASP A 143 2.44 13.12 10.58
C ASP A 143 3.34 12.91 9.33
N ASP A 144 3.15 13.67 8.25
CA ASP A 144 3.93 13.53 7.00
C ASP A 144 3.95 12.13 6.37
N GLY A 145 3.04 11.22 6.74
CA GLY A 145 3.10 9.83 6.28
C GLY A 145 4.16 8.98 6.97
N LEU A 146 4.65 9.38 8.14
CA LEU A 146 5.71 8.64 8.83
C LEU A 146 5.17 7.40 9.56
N ALA A 147 4.03 7.49 10.24
CA ALA A 147 3.47 6.41 11.05
C ALA A 147 3.05 5.23 10.18
N PHE A 148 2.10 5.42 9.28
CA PHE A 148 1.59 4.34 8.43
C PHE A 148 2.07 4.46 6.98
N GLY A 149 2.34 5.67 6.49
CA GLY A 149 2.81 5.85 5.12
C GLY A 149 1.81 5.33 4.08
N GLY A 150 2.29 4.99 2.88
CA GLY A 150 1.41 4.48 1.81
C GLY A 150 1.07 3.00 1.96
N ALA A 151 0.08 2.54 1.20
CA ALA A 151 -0.12 1.12 0.93
C ALA A 151 0.98 0.61 -0.02
N ASN A 152 1.55 -0.55 0.28
CA ASN A 152 2.51 -1.23 -0.61
C ASN A 152 1.81 -1.84 -1.83
N ASP A 153 2.63 -2.40 -2.74
CA ASP A 153 2.10 -3.25 -3.81
C ASP A 153 1.32 -4.43 -3.20
N ALA A 154 0.10 -4.62 -3.71
CA ALA A 154 -0.80 -5.66 -3.24
C ALA A 154 -0.15 -7.05 -3.29
N ARG A 155 -0.15 -7.73 -2.15
CA ARG A 155 0.26 -9.13 -1.98
C ARG A 155 -0.95 -10.03 -2.17
N GLU A 156 -0.73 -11.28 -2.54
CA GLU A 156 -1.79 -12.27 -2.72
C GLU A 156 -1.41 -13.53 -1.95
N THR A 157 -2.33 -14.08 -1.16
CA THR A 157 -2.14 -15.41 -0.55
C THR A 157 -1.99 -16.46 -1.64
N THR A 158 -1.37 -17.61 -1.33
CA THR A 158 -1.34 -18.75 -2.25
C THR A 158 -2.74 -19.04 -2.79
N GLN A 159 -2.83 -19.20 -4.12
CA GLN A 159 -4.09 -19.53 -4.76
C GLN A 159 -4.54 -20.92 -4.34
N GLY A 160 -5.77 -21.00 -3.87
CA GLY A 160 -6.38 -22.20 -3.30
C GLY A 160 -7.74 -22.48 -3.94
N PRO A 161 -8.29 -23.68 -3.74
CA PRO A 161 -9.62 -24.04 -4.22
C PRO A 161 -10.74 -23.24 -3.54
N SER A 162 -11.71 -22.71 -4.29
CA SER A 162 -12.92 -22.07 -3.74
C SER A 162 -14.03 -23.09 -3.43
N GLY A 163 -13.74 -24.06 -2.58
CA GLY A 163 -14.66 -25.13 -2.20
C GLY A 163 -14.07 -26.54 -2.35
N SER A 164 -14.78 -27.55 -1.87
CA SER A 164 -14.30 -28.94 -1.83
C SER A 164 -15.07 -29.90 -2.73
N LYS A 165 -14.78 -31.19 -2.59
CA LYS A 165 -15.52 -32.27 -3.27
C LYS A 165 -17.01 -32.27 -2.88
N TRP A 166 -17.35 -31.80 -1.68
CA TRP A 166 -18.70 -31.88 -1.13
C TRP A 166 -19.56 -30.66 -1.46
N HIS A 167 -18.95 -29.47 -1.49
CA HIS A 167 -19.67 -28.18 -1.60
C HIS A 167 -19.41 -27.46 -2.94
N GLY A 168 -18.99 -28.19 -3.96
CA GLY A 168 -18.68 -27.60 -5.26
C GLY A 168 -17.49 -26.64 -5.23
N ARG A 169 -17.34 -25.84 -6.29
CA ARG A 169 -16.17 -24.95 -6.48
C ARG A 169 -16.54 -23.46 -6.49
N ASP A 170 -17.63 -23.13 -5.80
CA ASP A 170 -18.11 -21.77 -5.58
C ASP A 170 -18.45 -21.55 -4.08
N SER A 171 -17.72 -22.17 -3.15
CA SER A 171 -17.98 -22.13 -1.70
C SER A 171 -16.74 -21.76 -0.85
N TYR A 172 -16.95 -21.28 0.37
CA TYR A 172 -15.90 -20.85 1.31
C TYR A 172 -15.21 -21.98 2.07
N ASP A 173 -15.42 -23.23 1.68
CA ASP A 173 -14.98 -24.40 2.45
C ASP A 173 -13.47 -24.39 2.77
N ASN A 174 -12.63 -23.80 1.91
CA ASN A 174 -11.18 -23.69 2.13
C ASN A 174 -10.73 -22.27 2.53
N LEU A 175 -11.63 -21.42 3.04
CA LEU A 175 -11.27 -20.04 3.44
C LEU A 175 -10.17 -20.05 4.51
N ASN A 176 -10.15 -21.11 5.33
CA ASN A 176 -9.15 -21.35 6.35
C ASN A 176 -7.73 -21.66 5.83
N GLU A 177 -7.56 -21.87 4.53
CA GLU A 177 -6.24 -22.04 3.92
C GLU A 177 -5.56 -20.69 3.61
N HIS A 178 -6.30 -19.58 3.72
CA HIS A 178 -5.83 -18.25 3.37
C HIS A 178 -5.53 -17.40 4.61
N ALA A 179 -4.24 -17.27 4.94
CA ALA A 179 -3.77 -16.41 6.02
C ALA A 179 -3.22 -15.09 5.45
N VAL A 180 -3.69 -13.97 5.98
CA VAL A 180 -3.15 -12.63 5.69
C VAL A 180 -2.18 -12.25 6.79
N ASP A 181 -0.96 -11.85 6.42
CA ASP A 181 0.09 -11.48 7.37
C ASP A 181 1.00 -10.37 6.80
N CYS A 182 0.99 -9.21 7.46
CA CYS A 182 1.85 -8.06 7.14
C CYS A 182 3.17 -8.02 7.94
N LEU A 183 3.42 -9.00 8.82
CA LEU A 183 4.62 -9.11 9.65
C LEU A 183 4.87 -7.86 10.52
N ASP A 184 5.87 -7.04 10.14
CA ASP A 184 6.27 -5.79 10.80
C ASP A 184 5.43 -4.58 10.38
N ALA A 185 4.39 -4.77 9.59
CA ALA A 185 3.55 -3.71 9.07
C ALA A 185 2.09 -3.92 9.44
N PHE A 186 1.31 -2.86 9.35
CA PHE A 186 -0.13 -2.92 9.53
C PHE A 186 -0.81 -3.21 8.21
N LEU A 187 -1.98 -3.84 8.28
CA LEU A 187 -2.84 -4.06 7.14
C LEU A 187 -3.50 -2.74 6.75
N SER A 188 -3.44 -2.34 5.48
CA SER A 188 -4.10 -1.14 4.97
C SER A 188 -5.36 -1.46 4.14
N GLY A 189 -5.47 -2.68 3.63
CA GLY A 189 -6.61 -3.11 2.84
C GLY A 189 -6.56 -4.59 2.48
N TRP A 190 -7.72 -5.14 2.11
CA TRP A 190 -7.83 -6.50 1.60
C TRP A 190 -9.10 -6.70 0.77
N TYR A 191 -9.11 -7.73 -0.06
CA TYR A 191 -10.31 -8.24 -0.70
C TYR A 191 -10.16 -9.73 -1.05
N LEU A 192 -11.27 -10.45 -1.04
CA LEU A 192 -11.30 -11.80 -1.58
C LEU A 192 -11.32 -11.72 -3.11
N LYS A 193 -10.38 -12.41 -3.75
CA LYS A 193 -10.31 -12.54 -5.20
C LYS A 193 -10.79 -13.93 -5.57
N GLN A 194 -11.73 -14.00 -6.51
CA GLN A 194 -12.21 -15.25 -7.08
C GLN A 194 -11.79 -15.33 -8.55
N TRP A 195 -11.12 -16.41 -8.93
CA TRP A 195 -10.78 -16.71 -10.31
C TRP A 195 -11.19 -18.13 -10.68
N SER A 196 -12.18 -18.24 -11.58
CA SER A 196 -12.78 -19.51 -11.99
C SER A 196 -13.26 -20.31 -10.77
N LYS A 197 -12.49 -21.33 -10.36
CA LYS A 197 -12.80 -22.30 -9.29
C LYS A 197 -11.76 -22.26 -8.16
N SER A 198 -11.09 -21.12 -8.03
CA SER A 198 -10.00 -20.87 -7.11
C SER A 198 -10.18 -19.49 -6.48
N MET A 199 -9.78 -19.37 -5.22
CA MET A 199 -9.78 -18.12 -4.48
C MET A 199 -8.39 -17.79 -3.92
N SER A 200 -8.22 -16.52 -3.59
CA SER A 200 -7.09 -15.98 -2.83
C SER A 200 -7.55 -14.72 -2.11
N ILE A 201 -6.82 -14.30 -1.09
CA ILE A 201 -7.00 -12.98 -0.49
C ILE A 201 -5.87 -12.09 -0.99
N VAL A 202 -6.25 -10.98 -1.60
CA VAL A 202 -5.32 -9.91 -1.96
C VAL A 202 -5.32 -8.90 -0.83
N TYR A 203 -4.15 -8.48 -0.39
CA TYR A 203 -3.99 -7.58 0.76
C TYR A 203 -2.84 -6.61 0.58
N GLU A 204 -2.96 -5.46 1.22
CA GLU A 204 -2.00 -4.36 1.18
C GLU A 204 -1.54 -4.06 2.60
N CYS A 205 -0.26 -3.78 2.76
CA CYS A 205 0.33 -3.40 4.05
C CYS A 205 0.89 -1.98 3.99
N THR A 206 0.90 -1.33 5.14
CA THR A 206 1.52 -0.02 5.34
C THR A 206 3.02 -0.04 5.06
N THR A 207 3.56 1.09 4.60
CA THR A 207 5.00 1.25 4.28
C THR A 207 5.74 2.21 5.23
N GLY A 208 5.04 2.78 6.21
CA GLY A 208 5.58 3.67 7.23
C GLY A 208 6.45 2.95 8.27
N ARG A 209 6.47 3.49 9.49
CA ARG A 209 7.21 2.90 10.61
C ARG A 209 6.77 1.44 10.84
N SER A 210 7.75 0.57 11.03
CA SER A 210 7.49 -0.81 11.45
C SER A 210 6.76 -0.85 12.80
N THR A 211 6.07 -1.96 13.07
CA THR A 211 5.40 -2.23 14.35
C THR A 211 6.38 -1.96 15.51
N PRO A 212 6.06 -1.03 16.43
CA PRO A 212 7.03 -0.54 17.41
C PRO A 212 7.38 -1.55 18.51
N ARG A 213 6.48 -2.49 18.82
CA ARG A 213 6.65 -3.51 19.87
C ARG A 213 5.97 -4.82 19.48
N ARG A 214 6.70 -5.72 18.84
CA ARG A 214 6.17 -7.04 18.42
C ARG A 214 5.76 -7.92 19.60
N ASP A 215 6.46 -7.81 20.71
CA ASP A 215 6.19 -8.53 21.96
C ASP A 215 4.90 -8.05 22.64
N ALA A 216 4.45 -6.84 22.32
CA ALA A 216 3.19 -6.29 22.78
C ALA A 216 2.03 -6.52 21.80
N CYS A 217 2.24 -7.25 20.70
CA CYS A 217 1.16 -7.68 19.85
C CYS A 217 0.35 -8.79 20.51
N GLU A 218 -0.95 -8.74 20.36
CA GLU A 218 -1.88 -9.72 20.89
C GLU A 218 -2.61 -10.43 19.75
N THR A 219 -2.75 -11.74 19.87
CA THR A 219 -3.61 -12.54 18.99
C THR A 219 -4.94 -12.75 19.69
N LEU A 220 -6.01 -12.36 19.01
CA LEU A 220 -7.37 -12.38 19.48
C LEU A 220 -8.21 -13.29 18.56
N GLU A 221 -9.38 -13.68 19.04
CA GLU A 221 -10.31 -14.51 18.30
C GLU A 221 -11.68 -13.82 18.24
N SER A 222 -12.33 -13.88 17.08
CA SER A 222 -13.70 -13.39 16.93
C SER A 222 -14.70 -14.34 17.61
N ALA A 223 -15.98 -13.95 17.65
CA ALA A 223 -17.03 -14.90 17.98
C ALA A 223 -17.02 -16.08 17.00
N SER A 224 -17.31 -17.28 17.52
CA SER A 224 -17.46 -18.47 16.69
C SER A 224 -18.76 -18.41 15.87
N VAL A 225 -18.72 -18.99 14.67
CA VAL A 225 -19.82 -19.07 13.72
C VAL A 225 -20.03 -20.51 13.26
N VAL A 226 -21.27 -20.82 12.90
CA VAL A 226 -21.57 -22.00 12.09
C VAL A 226 -21.49 -21.56 10.63
N LEU A 227 -20.42 -21.97 9.96
CA LEU A 227 -20.17 -21.57 8.58
C LEU A 227 -21.23 -22.18 7.65
N ASP A 228 -21.95 -21.31 6.93
CA ASP A 228 -22.62 -21.66 5.69
C ASP A 228 -21.63 -21.39 4.57
N VAL A 229 -21.07 -22.46 4.00
CA VAL A 229 -20.03 -22.36 2.98
C VAL A 229 -20.54 -21.72 1.68
N GLU A 230 -21.85 -21.63 1.49
CA GLU A 230 -22.47 -21.02 0.30
C GLU A 230 -22.86 -19.55 0.54
N ALA A 231 -22.81 -19.05 1.79
CA ALA A 231 -23.25 -17.71 2.15
C ALA A 231 -22.28 -17.01 3.10
N ILE A 232 -21.64 -15.94 2.62
CA ILE A 232 -20.71 -15.11 3.42
C ILE A 232 -21.42 -14.44 4.61
N SER A 233 -22.73 -14.23 4.55
CA SER A 233 -23.52 -13.70 5.67
C SER A 233 -23.41 -14.55 6.94
N SER A 234 -23.07 -15.85 6.82
CA SER A 234 -22.80 -16.71 7.99
C SER A 234 -21.59 -16.25 8.81
N LEU A 235 -20.69 -15.46 8.22
CA LEU A 235 -19.55 -14.85 8.91
C LEU A 235 -19.90 -13.54 9.65
N ALA A 236 -21.13 -13.03 9.54
CA ALA A 236 -21.53 -11.77 10.18
C ALA A 236 -21.24 -11.69 11.69
N PRO A 237 -21.41 -12.75 12.48
CA PRO A 237 -21.05 -12.70 13.91
C PRO A 237 -19.53 -12.62 14.14
N ALA A 238 -18.71 -13.08 13.20
CA ALA A 238 -17.25 -13.14 13.31
C ALA A 238 -16.60 -11.77 13.01
N THR A 239 -16.79 -10.82 13.93
CA THR A 239 -16.19 -9.48 13.82
C THR A 239 -14.70 -9.49 14.20
N VAL A 240 -13.88 -8.87 13.36
CA VAL A 240 -12.46 -8.58 13.63
C VAL A 240 -12.36 -7.15 14.13
N SER A 241 -11.85 -6.94 15.33
CA SER A 241 -11.69 -5.60 15.91
C SER A 241 -10.53 -5.58 16.89
N CYS A 242 -9.55 -4.72 16.61
CA CYS A 242 -8.44 -4.48 17.51
C CYS A 242 -8.84 -3.57 18.67
N PRO A 243 -8.24 -3.78 19.86
CA PRO A 243 -8.40 -2.86 20.98
C PRO A 243 -7.91 -1.46 20.66
N GLN A 244 -8.27 -0.52 21.53
CA GLN A 244 -7.81 0.87 21.41
C GLN A 244 -6.28 0.92 21.39
N GLU A 245 -5.73 1.92 20.70
CA GLU A 245 -4.30 2.10 20.51
C GLU A 245 -3.59 1.02 19.66
N HIS A 246 -4.33 0.06 19.09
CA HIS A 246 -3.81 -1.00 18.25
C HIS A 246 -4.36 -0.93 16.82
N ALA A 247 -3.63 -1.56 15.89
CA ALA A 247 -4.07 -1.76 14.51
C ALA A 247 -3.75 -3.19 14.05
N LEU A 248 -4.49 -3.64 13.04
CA LEU A 248 -4.47 -5.02 12.55
C LEU A 248 -3.21 -5.28 11.72
N THR A 249 -2.57 -6.43 11.93
CA THR A 249 -1.37 -6.86 11.18
C THR A 249 -1.58 -8.18 10.46
N ALA A 250 -2.40 -9.08 11.01
CA ALA A 250 -2.69 -10.37 10.44
C ALA A 250 -4.11 -10.83 10.78
N PHE A 251 -4.70 -11.64 9.91
CA PHE A 251 -5.94 -12.37 10.22
C PHE A 251 -6.03 -13.67 9.41
N LYS A 252 -6.74 -14.64 9.95
CA LYS A 252 -7.01 -15.93 9.33
C LYS A 252 -8.32 -16.51 9.85
N PHE A 253 -9.15 -17.06 8.97
CA PHE A 253 -10.28 -17.87 9.40
C PHE A 253 -9.78 -19.27 9.79
N ASN A 254 -10.12 -19.79 10.96
CA ASN A 254 -9.66 -21.10 11.42
C ASN A 254 -10.66 -22.24 11.14
N GLY A 255 -11.83 -21.93 10.57
CA GLY A 255 -12.92 -22.87 10.27
C GLY A 255 -14.21 -22.53 11.00
N ASN A 256 -14.14 -21.84 12.13
CA ASN A 256 -15.31 -21.38 12.88
C ASN A 256 -15.15 -19.97 13.46
N ALA A 257 -13.98 -19.35 13.45
CA ALA A 257 -13.76 -17.97 13.89
C ALA A 257 -12.60 -17.33 13.08
N PHE A 258 -12.48 -16.01 13.16
CA PHE A 258 -11.26 -15.32 12.76
C PHE A 258 -10.29 -15.26 13.93
N GLU A 259 -9.09 -15.80 13.74
CA GLU A 259 -7.92 -15.51 14.55
C GLU A 259 -7.21 -14.29 13.93
N PHE A 260 -6.89 -13.27 14.73
CA PHE A 260 -6.31 -12.04 14.22
C PHE A 260 -5.32 -11.40 15.19
N THR A 261 -4.31 -10.73 14.66
CA THR A 261 -3.22 -10.13 15.45
C THR A 261 -3.25 -8.61 15.38
N CYS A 262 -3.31 -8.01 16.55
CA CYS A 262 -3.32 -6.56 16.75
C CYS A 262 -2.01 -6.12 17.40
N CYS A 263 -1.39 -5.08 16.84
CA CYS A 263 -0.14 -4.53 17.36
C CYS A 263 -0.33 -3.07 17.75
N PRO A 264 0.43 -2.57 18.75
CA PRO A 264 0.37 -1.16 19.14
C PRO A 264 0.70 -0.27 17.94
N ARG A 265 -0.07 0.80 17.77
CA ARG A 265 0.18 1.81 16.73
C ARG A 265 1.57 2.44 16.92
N PRO A 266 2.18 2.96 15.84
CA PRO A 266 3.42 3.74 15.96
C PRO A 266 3.24 4.90 16.94
N GLN A 267 4.33 5.36 17.55
CA GLN A 267 4.31 6.68 18.19
C GLN A 267 4.29 7.73 17.09
N LEU A 268 3.55 8.83 17.31
CA LEU A 268 3.57 10.00 16.43
C LEU A 268 4.76 10.87 16.81
#